data_AF-A0A2E9JVE1-F1
#
_entry.id   AF-A0A2E9JVE1-F1
#
_cell.length_a   1.000
_cell.length_b   1.000
_cell.length_c   1.000
_cell.angle_alpha   90.00
_cell.angle_beta   90.00
_cell.angle_gamma   90.00
#
_symmetry.space_group_name_H-M   'P 1'
#
loop_
_entity.id
_entity.type
_entity.pdbx_description
1 polymer ?
#
loop_
_entity_poly.entity_id
_entity_poly.type
_entity_poly.pdbx_seq_one_letter_code
_entity_poly.pdbx_strand_id
1 'polypeptide(L)'
;MLAFLAGAGAVLLLLVTRRNRAGSQSDKVLRKLYRKCPDFFDDVRTELGKAEFKDVREFAILKSSQITFVSEDVKFVYYEDELPDLQEIAAGLENHGFIDDVTRGKTPLYRMRETFVIALGSL
;
A
#
# COMPACT_ATOMS: atom_id res chain seq x y z
N MET A 1 -43.50 -25.11 4.96
CA MET A 1 -43.01 -23.86 4.32
C MET A 1 -42.32 -23.04 5.40
N LEU A 2 -41.02 -23.22 5.58
CA LEU A 2 -40.22 -22.57 6.64
C LEU A 2 -39.61 -21.29 6.06
N ALA A 3 -40.07 -20.14 6.56
CA ALA A 3 -39.59 -18.83 6.16
C ALA A 3 -38.21 -18.55 6.75
N PHE A 4 -37.19 -18.44 5.90
CA PHE A 4 -35.91 -17.83 6.26
C PHE A 4 -36.08 -16.31 6.34
N LEU A 5 -36.30 -15.78 7.54
CA LEU A 5 -36.10 -14.36 7.82
C LEU A 5 -34.64 -14.16 8.24
N ALA A 6 -33.73 -14.18 7.26
CA ALA A 6 -32.40 -13.59 7.44
C ALA A 6 -32.58 -12.06 7.42
N GLY A 7 -32.91 -11.50 8.58
CA GLY A 7 -33.06 -10.05 8.74
C GLY A 7 -31.79 -9.33 8.33
N ALA A 8 -31.93 -8.26 7.54
CA ALA A 8 -30.83 -7.40 7.09
C ALA A 8 -29.89 -6.97 8.25
N GLY A 9 -30.41 -6.89 9.49
CA GLY A 9 -29.63 -6.61 10.69
C GLY A 9 -28.54 -7.63 11.03
N ALA A 10 -28.79 -8.94 10.89
CA ALA A 10 -27.78 -9.97 11.16
C ALA A 10 -26.69 -9.99 10.09
N VAL A 11 -27.08 -9.78 8.82
CA VAL A 11 -26.15 -9.67 7.69
C VAL A 11 -25.29 -8.41 7.82
N LEU A 12 -25.88 -7.26 8.18
CA LEU A 12 -25.15 -6.01 8.40
C LEU A 12 -24.15 -6.13 9.56
N LEU A 13 -24.54 -6.75 10.68
CA LEU A 13 -23.65 -6.94 11.84
C LEU A 13 -22.46 -7.86 11.51
N LEU A 14 -22.70 -8.94 10.75
CA LEU A 14 -21.64 -9.83 10.28
C LEU A 14 -20.71 -9.15 9.27
N LEU A 15 -21.22 -8.31 8.37
CA LEU A 15 -20.40 -7.54 7.44
C LEU A 15 -19.53 -6.50 8.16
N VAL A 16 -20.09 -5.75 9.12
CA VAL A 16 -19.37 -4.75 9.92
C VAL A 16 -18.29 -5.40 10.78
N THR A 17 -18.59 -6.52 11.45
CA THR A 17 -17.60 -7.23 12.27
C THR A 17 -16.50 -7.90 11.44
N ARG A 18 -16.81 -8.42 10.25
CA ARG A 18 -15.82 -8.98 9.31
C ARG A 18 -14.89 -7.89 8.77
N ARG A 19 -15.42 -6.69 8.47
CA ARG A 19 -14.63 -5.53 8.03
C ARG A 19 -13.67 -5.05 9.11
N ASN A 20 -14.09 -5.03 10.37
CA ASN A 20 -13.23 -4.64 11.50
C ASN A 20 -12.11 -5.65 11.82
N ARG A 21 -12.36 -6.96 11.70
CA ARG A 21 -11.33 -7.98 11.97
C ARG A 21 -10.24 -8.02 10.90
N ALA A 22 -10.61 -7.89 9.63
CA ALA A 22 -9.65 -7.82 8.52
C ALA A 22 -8.78 -6.55 8.60
N GLY A 23 -9.38 -5.40 8.93
CA GLY A 23 -8.63 -4.16 9.20
C GLY A 23 -7.60 -4.34 10.33
N SER A 24 -7.99 -5.00 11.43
CA SER A 24 -7.12 -5.12 12.62
C SER A 24 -5.78 -5.87 12.41
N GLN A 25 -5.72 -6.80 11.46
CA GLN A 25 -4.50 -7.57 11.18
C GLN A 25 -3.61 -6.85 10.15
N SER A 26 -4.22 -6.34 9.08
CA SER A 26 -3.55 -5.51 8.09
C SER A 26 -2.93 -4.26 8.74
N ASP A 27 -3.64 -3.60 9.64
CA ASP A 27 -3.14 -2.43 10.37
C ASP A 27 -1.92 -2.77 11.24
N LYS A 28 -1.92 -3.92 11.92
CA LYS A 28 -0.78 -4.35 12.76
C LYS A 28 0.48 -4.60 11.93
N VAL A 29 0.32 -5.28 10.79
CA VAL A 29 1.42 -5.52 9.86
C VAL A 29 1.93 -4.20 9.30
N LEU A 30 1.03 -3.34 8.83
CA LEU A 30 1.42 -2.07 8.23
C LEU A 30 2.15 -1.19 9.23
N ARG A 31 1.69 -1.10 10.48
CA ARG A 31 2.39 -0.40 11.57
C ARG A 31 3.77 -0.99 11.87
N LYS A 32 3.96 -2.30 11.71
CA LYS A 32 5.27 -2.94 11.88
C LYS A 32 6.22 -2.54 10.77
N LEU A 33 5.75 -2.49 9.52
CA LEU A 33 6.54 -2.03 8.37
C LEU A 33 6.84 -0.53 8.47
N TYR A 34 5.84 0.27 8.85
CA TYR A 34 5.98 1.71 9.10
C TYR A 34 7.13 2.02 10.06
N ARG A 35 7.23 1.29 11.18
CA ARG A 35 8.29 1.51 12.16
C ARG A 35 9.71 1.26 11.64
N LYS A 36 9.87 0.54 10.53
CA LYS A 36 11.18 0.27 9.93
C LYS A 36 11.64 1.42 9.01
N CYS A 37 10.72 2.03 8.28
CA CYS A 37 11.03 3.09 7.31
C CYS A 37 9.89 4.12 7.27
N PRO A 38 9.68 4.91 8.34
CA PRO A 38 8.52 5.81 8.44
C PRO A 38 8.50 6.84 7.32
N ASP A 39 9.67 7.36 6.94
CA ASP A 39 9.85 8.38 5.90
C ASP A 39 9.21 7.96 4.56
N PHE A 40 9.36 6.69 4.15
CA PHE A 40 8.69 6.17 2.95
C PHE A 40 7.17 6.29 3.03
N PHE A 41 6.56 5.85 4.14
CA PHE A 41 5.11 5.84 4.28
C PHE A 41 4.54 7.25 4.43
N ASP A 42 5.24 8.12 5.15
CA ASP A 42 4.85 9.51 5.34
C ASP A 42 4.93 10.29 4.03
N ASP A 43 5.96 10.06 3.22
CA ASP A 43 6.08 10.62 1.88
C ASP A 43 4.94 10.14 0.98
N VAL A 44 4.74 8.82 0.83
CA VAL A 44 3.65 8.27 0.00
C VAL A 44 2.29 8.84 0.43
N ARG A 45 2.03 8.92 1.74
CA ARG A 45 0.78 9.49 2.28
C ARG A 45 0.63 10.97 1.95
N THR A 46 1.72 11.74 2.07
CA THR A 46 1.72 13.18 1.79
C THR A 46 1.53 13.45 0.31
N GLU A 47 2.26 12.74 -0.56
CA GLU A 47 2.19 12.89 -2.00
C GLU A 47 0.81 12.50 -2.54
N LEU A 48 0.24 11.37 -2.09
CA LEU A 48 -1.13 10.98 -2.45
C LEU A 48 -2.20 11.98 -1.97
N GLY A 49 -1.90 12.82 -0.98
CA GLY A 49 -2.76 13.92 -0.54
C GLY A 49 -2.83 15.08 -1.52
N LYS A 50 -1.91 15.18 -2.49
CA LYS A 50 -1.88 16.23 -3.51
C LYS A 50 -2.83 15.89 -4.65
N ALA A 51 -3.57 16.89 -5.14
CA ALA A 51 -4.58 16.70 -6.18
C ALA A 51 -4.02 16.10 -7.48
N GLU A 52 -2.76 16.43 -7.80
CA GLU A 52 -2.03 15.93 -8.97
C GLU A 52 -1.57 14.47 -8.86
N PHE A 53 -1.40 13.94 -7.64
CA PHE A 53 -0.88 12.58 -7.43
C PHE A 53 -1.88 11.62 -6.78
N LYS A 54 -3.07 12.09 -6.43
CA LYS A 54 -4.13 11.30 -5.77
C LYS A 54 -4.46 9.96 -6.47
N ASP A 55 -4.25 9.89 -7.78
CA ASP A 55 -4.55 8.72 -8.63
C ASP A 55 -3.29 7.93 -9.03
N VAL A 56 -2.09 8.36 -8.61
CA VAL A 56 -0.85 7.62 -8.84
C VAL A 56 -0.88 6.35 -8.01
N ARG A 57 -0.56 5.22 -8.65
CA ARG A 57 -0.56 3.90 -8.01
C ARG A 57 0.74 3.13 -8.19
N GLU A 58 1.74 3.71 -8.83
CA GLU A 58 2.98 3.02 -9.11
C GLU A 58 4.17 3.77 -8.54
N PHE A 59 5.12 3.01 -8.01
CA PHE A 59 6.39 3.54 -7.58
C PHE A 59 7.53 2.62 -8.01
N ALA A 60 8.67 3.21 -8.34
CA ALA A 60 9.91 2.53 -8.62
C ALA A 60 10.85 2.60 -7.42
N ILE A 61 11.66 1.55 -7.23
CA ILE A 61 12.79 1.57 -6.31
C ILE A 61 14.08 1.48 -7.13
N LEU A 62 14.98 2.43 -6.93
CA LEU A 62 16.26 2.52 -7.60
C LEU A 62 17.40 2.43 -6.60
N LYS A 63 18.56 1.97 -7.07
CA LYS A 63 19.73 1.79 -6.19
C LYS A 63 20.34 3.10 -5.70
N SER A 64 20.24 4.16 -6.49
CA SER A 64 20.83 5.45 -6.14
C SER A 64 20.11 6.61 -6.79
N SER A 65 20.03 7.75 -6.09
CA SER A 65 19.51 9.02 -6.59
C SER A 65 20.29 9.58 -7.79
N GLN A 66 21.47 9.03 -8.09
CA GLN A 66 22.24 9.34 -9.30
C GLN A 66 21.69 8.67 -10.57
N ILE A 67 20.77 7.71 -10.44
CA ILE A 67 20.19 6.99 -11.58
C ILE A 67 19.02 7.78 -12.16
N THR A 68 19.12 8.17 -13.43
CA THR A 68 17.99 8.77 -14.14
C THR A 68 16.92 7.72 -14.44
N PHE A 69 15.70 7.98 -14.01
CA PHE A 69 14.53 7.19 -14.35
C PHE A 69 13.63 7.96 -15.31
N VAL A 70 13.36 7.36 -16.48
CA VAL A 70 12.50 7.93 -17.52
C VAL A 70 11.28 7.04 -17.65
N SER A 71 10.10 7.64 -17.52
CA SER A 71 8.80 6.98 -17.63
C SER A 71 7.84 7.87 -18.40
N GLU A 72 6.99 7.27 -19.23
CA GLU A 72 5.93 7.99 -19.95
C GLU A 72 4.79 8.41 -19.01
N ASP A 73 4.55 7.64 -17.95
CA ASP A 73 3.56 7.96 -16.92
C ASP A 73 4.23 8.54 -15.66
N VAL A 74 3.45 9.30 -14.89
CA VAL A 74 3.82 9.76 -13.55
C VAL A 74 3.86 8.56 -12.58
N LYS A 75 5.00 8.38 -11.91
CA LYS A 75 5.24 7.35 -10.90
C LYS A 75 6.08 7.95 -9.78
N PHE A 76 5.88 7.50 -8.55
CA PHE A 76 6.81 7.85 -7.48
C PHE A 76 8.15 7.12 -7.66
N VAL A 77 9.23 7.72 -7.18
CA VAL A 77 10.58 7.15 -7.31
C VAL A 77 11.26 7.27 -5.97
N TYR A 78 11.72 6.13 -5.45
CA TYR A 78 12.43 6.03 -4.18
C TYR A 78 13.81 5.41 -4.40
N TYR A 79 14.78 5.80 -3.57
CA TYR A 79 16.17 5.42 -3.73
C TYR A 79 16.71 4.72 -2.49
N GLU A 80 17.42 3.60 -2.68
CA GLU A 80 18.01 2.79 -1.60
C GLU A 80 19.14 3.52 -0.84
N ASP A 81 19.80 4.49 -1.47
CA ASP A 81 20.83 5.32 -0.83
C ASP A 81 20.25 6.45 0.03
N GLU A 82 18.95 6.74 -0.09
CA GLU A 82 18.25 7.77 0.69
C GLU A 82 17.38 7.15 1.79
N LEU A 83 16.74 6.01 1.50
CA LEU A 83 15.83 5.33 2.41
C LEU A 83 16.32 3.90 2.69
N PRO A 84 16.74 3.59 3.93
CA PRO A 84 17.19 2.25 4.27
C PRO A 84 16.05 1.24 4.19
N ASP A 85 16.41 -0.02 3.93
CA ASP A 85 15.52 -1.18 3.95
C ASP A 85 14.34 -1.16 2.96
N LEU A 86 14.33 -0.26 1.96
CA LEU A 86 13.24 -0.14 0.97
C LEU A 86 12.85 -1.46 0.29
N GLN A 87 13.83 -2.30 -0.05
CA GLN A 87 13.55 -3.62 -0.65
C GLN A 87 12.87 -4.57 0.35
N GLU A 88 13.27 -4.54 1.62
CA GLU A 88 12.62 -5.34 2.66
C GLU A 88 11.19 -4.82 2.91
N ILE A 89 10.98 -3.51 2.88
CA ILE A 89 9.66 -2.89 2.97
C ILE A 89 8.78 -3.32 1.80
N ALA A 90 9.28 -3.22 0.57
CA ALA A 90 8.53 -3.64 -0.62
C ALA A 90 8.14 -5.11 -0.57
N ALA A 91 9.09 -6.01 -0.25
CA ALA A 91 8.80 -7.42 -0.05
C ALA A 91 7.78 -7.65 1.08
N GLY A 92 7.87 -6.88 2.17
CA GLY A 92 6.91 -6.94 3.28
C GLY A 92 5.50 -6.52 2.87
N LEU A 93 5.38 -5.44 2.08
CA LEU A 93 4.11 -4.96 1.54
C LEU A 93 3.51 -5.95 0.55
N GLU A 94 4.32 -6.52 -0.34
CA GLU A 94 3.87 -7.49 -1.34
C GLU A 94 3.37 -8.77 -0.67
N ASN A 95 4.15 -9.33 0.26
CA ASN A 95 3.79 -10.55 1.00
C ASN A 95 2.45 -10.45 1.75
N HIS A 96 2.02 -9.23 2.09
CA HIS A 96 0.74 -8.99 2.78
C HIS A 96 -0.33 -8.40 1.86
N GLY A 97 -0.10 -8.36 0.55
CA GLY A 97 -1.08 -7.94 -0.46
C GLY A 97 -1.40 -6.44 -0.44
N PHE A 98 -0.44 -5.60 -0.06
CA PHE A 98 -0.54 -4.14 -0.13
C PHE A 98 -0.05 -3.59 -1.47
N ILE A 99 0.92 -4.26 -2.10
CA ILE A 99 1.43 -3.91 -3.42
C ILE A 99 1.54 -5.18 -4.27
N ASP A 100 1.64 -5.00 -5.58
CA ASP A 100 1.99 -6.04 -6.55
C ASP A 100 3.33 -5.69 -7.21
N ASP A 101 4.24 -6.65 -7.34
CA ASP A 101 5.38 -6.49 -8.24
C ASP A 101 4.88 -6.51 -9.70
N VAL A 102 5.10 -5.38 -10.40
CA VAL A 102 4.76 -5.18 -11.81
C VAL A 102 6.01 -4.90 -12.65
N THR A 103 7.18 -5.28 -12.14
CA THR A 103 8.47 -5.08 -12.78
C THR A 103 8.49 -5.62 -14.20
N ARG A 104 8.86 -4.75 -15.15
CA ARG A 104 9.14 -5.09 -16.54
C ARG A 104 10.58 -4.72 -16.85
N GLY A 105 11.44 -5.73 -16.97
CA GLY A 105 12.87 -5.53 -17.18
C GLY A 105 13.66 -5.55 -15.87
N LYS A 106 14.54 -4.57 -15.67
CA LYS A 106 15.54 -4.58 -14.57
C LYS A 106 15.25 -3.61 -13.43
N THR A 107 14.31 -2.68 -13.62
CA THR A 107 13.97 -1.67 -12.62
C THR A 107 12.80 -2.18 -11.79
N PRO A 108 12.98 -2.40 -10.47
CA PRO A 108 11.88 -2.76 -9.59
C PRO A 108 10.74 -1.74 -9.68
N LEU A 109 9.55 -2.22 -10.03
CA LEU A 109 8.35 -1.42 -10.15
C LEU A 109 7.20 -2.10 -9.43
N TYR A 110 6.53 -1.35 -8.57
CA TYR A 110 5.47 -1.86 -7.74
C TYR A 110 4.18 -1.07 -7.96
N ARG A 111 3.05 -1.77 -7.91
CA ARG A 111 1.72 -1.17 -7.96
C ARG A 111 1.04 -1.26 -6.60
N MET A 112 0.73 -0.11 -6.03
CA MET A 112 -0.08 0.02 -4.83
C MET A 112 -1.50 -0.46 -5.06
N ARG A 113 -1.97 -1.34 -4.17
CA ARG A 113 -3.39 -1.74 -4.12
C ARG A 113 -4.18 -0.72 -3.31
N GLU A 114 -5.47 -0.58 -3.61
CA GLU A 114 -6.35 0.32 -2.85
C GLU A 114 -6.38 0.00 -1.36
N THR A 115 -6.19 -1.27 -0.98
CA THR A 115 -6.06 -1.69 0.42
C THR A 115 -4.90 -1.00 1.13
N PHE A 116 -3.78 -0.77 0.44
CA PHE A 116 -2.64 -0.02 0.97
C PHE A 116 -2.97 1.46 1.11
N VAL A 117 -3.51 2.07 0.06
CA VAL A 117 -3.89 3.49 0.05
C VAL A 117 -4.87 3.81 1.18
N ILE A 118 -5.89 2.97 1.38
CA ILE A 118 -6.84 3.11 2.49
C ILE A 118 -6.14 2.93 3.84
N ALA A 119 -5.24 1.96 3.96
CA ALA A 119 -4.54 1.68 5.21
C ALA A 119 -3.47 2.73 5.56
N LEU A 120 -2.95 3.51 4.61
CA LEU A 120 -2.10 4.67 4.91
C LEU A 120 -2.83 5.71 5.76
N GLY A 121 -4.15 5.85 5.58
CA GLY A 121 -4.99 6.73 6.40
C GLY A 121 -5.16 6.27 7.85
N SER A 122 -4.81 5.01 8.16
CA SER A 122 -4.86 4.46 9.52
C SER A 122 -3.51 4.50 10.25
N LEU A 123 -2.40 4.83 9.57
CA LEU A 123 -1.05 4.89 10.16
C LEU A 123 -0.90 6.01 11.18
#